data_AF-A0A834YUC6-F1
#
_entry.id   AF-A0A834YUC6-F1
#
_cell.length_a   1.000
_cell.length_b   1.000
_cell.length_c   1.000
_cell.angle_alpha   90.00
_cell.angle_beta   90.00
_cell.angle_gamma   90.00
#
_symmetry.space_group_name_H-M   'P 1'
#
loop_
_entity.id
_entity.type
_entity.pdbx_description
1 polymer ?
#
loop_
_entity_poly.entity_id
_entity_poly.type
_entity_poly.pdbx_seq_one_letter_code
_entity_poly.pdbx_strand_id
1 'polypeptide(L)'
;MIHLLQPPDKGNNDKEIKAPLPFRFFSIRIFPREHYHWKLGWESVSGDNHLSTLLRGEVLTALATFGHDKTHKEAMRRFYLFLGDRNTTLLPADMRKAAYVAVMRNTSTMNRNGFESLLNVYREADAVQEKTRVLGSMASCPDPDIVLEVLNFFLSDEVRDQDIVYGLLGISLEGRETAWRWLKENWDIIFHKWGSGILLTHFIRDIVALFCSNEKADEVEEFFASRDTTSIAMTLKHALEQIRNKARWVENIKREESIEGLIKALACRE
;
A
#
# COMPACT_ATOMS: atom_id res chain seq x y z
N MET A 1 -29.01 -10.06 54.33
CA MET A 1 -28.87 -11.45 53.85
C MET A 1 -29.72 -11.59 52.60
N ILE A 2 -29.14 -11.36 51.42
CA ILE A 2 -29.63 -11.77 50.08
C ILE A 2 -28.40 -11.77 49.16
N HIS A 3 -28.30 -12.84 48.38
CA HIS A 3 -27.18 -13.25 47.56
C HIS A 3 -26.95 -12.43 46.28
N LEU A 4 -25.66 -12.32 45.96
CA LEU A 4 -24.98 -12.17 44.67
C LEU A 4 -25.76 -12.49 43.39
N LEU A 5 -25.73 -11.55 42.43
CA LEU A 5 -25.68 -11.83 40.98
C LEU A 5 -24.77 -10.81 40.29
N GLN A 6 -23.61 -11.27 39.81
CA GLN A 6 -22.78 -10.58 38.81
C GLN A 6 -23.37 -10.79 37.40
N PRO A 7 -23.25 -9.82 36.48
CA PRO A 7 -23.59 -10.02 35.08
C PRO A 7 -22.48 -10.78 34.31
N PRO A 8 -22.83 -11.50 33.23
CA PRO A 8 -21.93 -12.43 32.58
C PRO A 8 -20.94 -11.76 31.63
N ASP A 9 -19.76 -12.37 31.62
CA ASP A 9 -18.64 -12.24 30.71
C ASP A 9 -19.09 -12.28 29.23
N LYS A 10 -18.76 -11.24 28.45
CA LYS A 10 -18.84 -11.28 26.99
C LYS A 10 -17.44 -11.17 26.42
N GLY A 11 -16.92 -12.35 26.08
CA GLY A 11 -15.67 -12.56 25.38
C GLY A 11 -15.60 -11.83 24.04
N ASN A 12 -14.58 -10.98 23.95
CA ASN A 12 -13.57 -10.93 22.89
C ASN A 12 -13.89 -11.66 21.57
N ASN A 13 -14.08 -10.92 20.48
CA ASN A 13 -13.78 -11.38 19.12
C ASN A 13 -13.63 -10.21 18.11
N ASP A 14 -12.92 -9.15 18.48
CA ASP A 14 -12.34 -8.23 17.51
C ASP A 14 -10.95 -8.75 17.14
N LYS A 15 -10.91 -9.73 16.24
CA LYS A 15 -9.67 -10.11 15.57
C LYS A 15 -9.35 -9.06 14.53
N GLU A 16 -8.72 -7.99 15.01
CA GLU A 16 -7.90 -7.07 14.22
C GLU A 16 -6.97 -7.93 13.33
N ILE A 17 -7.25 -8.02 12.03
CA ILE A 17 -6.44 -8.81 11.09
C ILE A 17 -5.15 -8.04 10.82
N LYS A 18 -4.25 -8.05 11.81
CA LYS A 18 -2.84 -7.73 11.62
C LYS A 18 -2.24 -8.86 10.78
N ALA A 19 -1.65 -8.51 9.64
CA ALA A 19 -0.88 -9.45 8.84
C ALA A 19 0.09 -10.22 9.76
N PRO A 20 0.24 -11.55 9.59
CA PRO A 20 1.05 -12.34 10.50
C PRO A 20 2.49 -11.79 10.51
N LEU A 21 2.92 -11.38 11.71
CA LEU A 21 4.27 -10.94 12.09
C LEU A 21 5.42 -11.60 11.30
N PRO A 22 5.43 -12.92 11.00
CA PRO A 22 6.52 -13.55 10.23
C PRO A 22 6.85 -12.91 8.88
N PHE A 23 5.89 -12.37 8.11
CA PHE A 23 6.19 -11.80 6.78
C PHE A 23 6.85 -10.41 6.82
N ARG A 24 6.50 -9.58 7.81
CA ARG A 24 7.19 -8.31 8.07
C ARG A 24 8.63 -8.55 8.50
N PHE A 25 8.87 -9.59 9.31
CA PHE A 25 10.23 -9.98 9.69
C PHE A 25 11.02 -10.60 8.55
N PHE A 26 10.39 -11.41 7.68
CA PHE A 26 11.06 -12.05 6.55
C PHE A 26 11.57 -11.04 5.51
N SER A 27 10.75 -10.08 5.11
CA SER A 27 11.12 -9.03 4.15
C SER A 27 12.28 -8.15 4.63
N ILE A 28 12.34 -7.84 5.93
CA ILE A 28 13.46 -7.08 6.53
C ILE A 28 14.75 -7.92 6.59
N ARG A 29 14.65 -9.25 6.73
CA ARG A 29 15.79 -10.18 6.84
C ARG A 29 16.36 -10.67 5.50
N ILE A 30 15.59 -10.61 4.40
CA ILE A 30 16.10 -10.95 3.06
C ILE A 30 17.25 -10.02 2.64
N PHE A 31 17.33 -8.80 3.20
CA PHE A 31 18.46 -7.91 3.00
C PHE A 31 19.62 -8.35 3.93
N PRO A 32 20.69 -8.99 3.41
CA PRO A 32 21.75 -9.54 4.24
C PRO A 32 22.41 -8.44 5.08
N ARG A 33 22.45 -8.63 6.42
CA ARG A 33 23.05 -7.69 7.38
C ARG A 33 24.50 -7.34 7.05
N GLU A 34 25.26 -8.26 6.46
CA GLU A 34 26.72 -8.17 6.40
C GLU A 34 27.29 -7.46 5.16
N HIS A 35 26.50 -7.26 4.10
CA HIS A 35 26.98 -6.61 2.87
C HIS A 35 26.29 -5.29 2.51
N TYR A 36 25.13 -4.99 3.10
CA TYR A 36 24.26 -3.90 2.63
C TYR A 36 24.02 -2.77 3.63
N HIS A 37 24.27 -2.99 4.93
CA HIS A 37 23.96 -2.00 5.98
C HIS A 37 24.77 -0.69 5.84
N TRP A 38 25.91 -0.71 5.16
CA TRP A 38 26.71 0.49 4.86
C TRP A 38 26.49 1.06 3.45
N LYS A 39 25.92 0.29 2.51
CA LYS A 39 25.67 0.73 1.12
C LYS A 39 24.25 1.24 0.88
N LEU A 40 23.28 0.84 1.69
CA LEU A 40 21.84 1.15 1.52
C LEU A 40 21.31 2.07 2.63
N GLY A 41 22.18 2.91 3.20
CA GLY A 41 21.74 4.04 4.03
C GLY A 41 21.10 5.14 3.19
N TRP A 42 20.65 6.21 3.85
CA TRP A 42 20.10 7.39 3.18
C TRP A 42 21.16 8.32 2.58
N GLU A 43 22.44 8.06 2.87
CA GLU A 43 23.57 8.81 2.34
C GLU A 43 24.12 8.16 1.07
N SER A 44 24.57 8.99 0.13
CA SER A 44 25.34 8.53 -1.02
C SER A 44 26.70 8.00 -0.57
N VAL A 45 27.14 6.91 -1.17
CA VAL A 45 28.46 6.33 -0.90
C VAL A 45 29.41 6.64 -2.06
N SER A 46 30.69 6.86 -1.76
CA SER A 46 31.71 7.05 -2.79
C SER A 46 31.76 5.87 -3.75
N GLY A 47 31.61 6.13 -5.05
CA GLY A 47 31.52 5.09 -6.09
C GLY A 47 30.08 4.62 -6.41
N ASP A 48 29.05 5.25 -5.84
CA ASP A 48 27.67 5.02 -6.24
C ASP A 48 27.48 5.32 -7.73
N ASN A 49 26.97 4.34 -8.46
CA ASN A 49 26.50 4.55 -9.82
C ASN A 49 24.99 4.86 -9.81
N HIS A 50 24.46 5.22 -10.99
CA HIS A 50 23.04 5.55 -11.13
C HIS A 50 22.11 4.41 -10.66
N LEU A 51 22.43 3.15 -11.01
CA LEU A 51 21.65 1.98 -10.60
C LEU A 51 21.67 1.77 -9.08
N SER A 52 22.79 2.03 -8.42
CA SER A 52 22.89 1.95 -6.95
C SER A 52 21.97 2.98 -6.28
N THR A 53 21.84 4.17 -6.87
CA THR A 53 20.97 5.23 -6.34
C THR A 53 19.50 4.87 -6.51
N LEU A 54 19.10 4.36 -7.69
CA LEU A 54 17.73 3.89 -7.92
C LEU A 54 17.37 2.72 -7.00
N LEU A 55 18.26 1.72 -6.89
CA LEU A 55 18.06 0.57 -6.03
C LEU A 55 17.88 0.99 -4.56
N ARG A 56 18.63 1.98 -4.09
CA ARG A 56 18.49 2.52 -2.73
C ARG A 56 17.09 3.09 -2.49
N GLY A 57 16.57 3.89 -3.42
CA GLY A 57 15.20 4.41 -3.34
C GLY A 57 14.15 3.31 -3.22
N GLU A 58 14.28 2.25 -4.01
CA GLU A 58 13.38 1.09 -3.98
C GLU A 58 13.48 0.30 -2.68
N VAL A 59 14.70 0.03 -2.18
CA VAL A 59 14.90 -0.68 -0.91
C VAL A 59 14.33 0.12 0.26
N LEU A 60 14.59 1.43 0.31
CA LEU A 60 14.04 2.29 1.36
C LEU A 60 12.51 2.34 1.29
N THR A 61 11.93 2.35 0.09
CA THR A 61 10.48 2.30 -0.10
C THR A 61 9.91 0.99 0.42
N ALA A 62 10.53 -0.15 0.10
CA ALA A 62 10.12 -1.45 0.62
C ALA A 62 10.19 -1.49 2.16
N LEU A 63 11.31 -1.04 2.75
CA LEU A 63 11.48 -0.96 4.20
C LEU A 63 10.41 -0.09 4.87
N ALA A 64 10.04 1.03 4.25
CA ALA A 64 8.94 1.89 4.72
C ALA A 64 7.57 1.21 4.59
N THR A 65 7.30 0.51 3.49
CA THR A 65 6.04 -0.24 3.33
C THR A 65 5.88 -1.30 4.42
N PHE A 66 6.97 -2.02 4.75
CA PHE A 66 6.95 -3.11 5.73
C PHE A 66 7.08 -2.67 7.20
N GLY A 67 7.19 -1.37 7.48
CA GLY A 67 7.18 -0.87 8.86
C GLY A 67 8.53 -0.91 9.57
N HIS A 68 9.66 -0.77 8.83
CA HIS A 68 10.98 -0.76 9.47
C HIS A 68 11.21 0.54 10.26
N ASP A 69 11.18 0.45 11.59
CA ASP A 69 11.21 1.61 12.51
C ASP A 69 12.32 2.63 12.22
N LYS A 70 13.56 2.18 11.96
CA LYS A 70 14.68 3.09 11.69
C LYS A 70 14.48 3.85 10.38
N THR A 71 13.97 3.18 9.35
CA THR A 71 13.62 3.83 8.08
C THR A 71 12.50 4.84 8.28
N HIS A 72 11.46 4.51 9.05
CA HIS A 72 10.36 5.44 9.32
C HIS A 72 10.82 6.70 10.03
N LYS A 73 11.62 6.55 11.10
CA LYS A 73 12.14 7.69 11.87
C LYS A 73 12.97 8.63 11.00
N GLU A 74 13.90 8.09 10.23
CA GLU A 74 14.77 8.90 9.37
C GLU A 74 14.03 9.49 8.16
N ALA A 75 13.11 8.73 7.57
CA ALA A 75 12.22 9.20 6.51
C ALA A 75 11.39 10.41 6.95
N MET A 76 10.73 10.32 8.11
CA MET A 76 9.94 11.42 8.66
C MET A 76 10.83 12.64 8.97
N ARG A 77 12.00 12.44 9.57
CA ARG A 77 12.97 13.53 9.82
C ARG A 77 13.32 14.28 8.54
N ARG A 78 13.68 13.55 7.48
CA ARG A 78 14.03 14.13 6.17
C ARG A 78 12.83 14.79 5.49
N PHE A 79 11.64 14.21 5.62
CA PHE A 79 10.41 14.80 5.11
C PHE A 79 10.12 16.15 5.78
N TYR A 80 10.23 16.27 7.11
CA TYR A 80 10.02 17.54 7.79
C TYR A 80 11.05 18.62 7.40
N LEU A 81 12.31 18.23 7.19
CA LEU A 81 13.32 19.14 6.65
C LEU A 81 12.96 19.59 5.23
N PHE A 82 12.44 18.68 4.40
CA PHE A 82 11.92 18.98 3.06
C PHE A 82 10.67 19.86 3.08
N LEU A 83 9.84 19.81 4.12
CA LEU A 83 8.73 20.75 4.30
C LEU A 83 9.22 22.17 4.57
N GLY A 84 10.30 22.32 5.35
CA GLY A 84 10.92 23.62 5.63
C GLY A 84 11.75 24.18 4.48
N ASP A 85 12.35 23.32 3.66
CA ASP A 85 13.14 23.67 2.48
C ASP A 85 12.95 22.64 1.35
N ARG A 86 12.18 23.00 0.33
CA ARG A 86 11.90 22.15 -0.85
C ARG A 86 13.15 21.80 -1.66
N ASN A 87 14.23 22.57 -1.51
CA ASN A 87 15.49 22.41 -2.24
C ASN A 87 16.55 21.66 -1.42
N THR A 88 16.20 21.17 -0.23
CA THR A 88 17.15 20.45 0.63
C THR A 88 17.76 19.25 -0.09
N THR A 89 19.08 19.10 -0.01
CA THR A 89 19.81 17.94 -0.52
C THR A 89 19.64 16.70 0.37
N LEU A 90 19.04 16.87 1.55
CA LEU A 90 18.82 15.79 2.53
C LEU A 90 17.69 14.84 2.12
N LEU A 91 16.80 15.25 1.20
CA LEU A 91 15.80 14.37 0.61
C LEU A 91 15.83 14.45 -0.93
N PRO A 92 16.81 13.78 -1.57
CA PRO A 92 16.91 13.69 -3.02
C PRO A 92 15.66 13.06 -3.65
N ALA A 93 15.37 13.41 -4.90
CA ALA A 93 14.17 12.97 -5.61
C ALA A 93 13.96 11.46 -5.63
N ASP A 94 15.03 10.68 -5.78
CA ASP A 94 14.99 9.21 -5.84
C ASP A 94 14.55 8.57 -4.50
N MET A 95 14.69 9.29 -3.38
CA MET A 95 14.34 8.80 -2.04
C MET A 95 13.01 9.37 -1.52
N ARG A 96 12.44 10.36 -2.19
CA ARG A 96 11.19 11.02 -1.77
C ARG A 96 10.04 10.03 -1.61
N LYS A 97 9.95 9.00 -2.46
CA LYS A 97 8.87 8.00 -2.41
C LYS A 97 8.91 7.24 -1.08
N ALA A 98 10.09 6.81 -0.65
CA ALA A 98 10.28 6.15 0.64
C ALA A 98 9.84 7.05 1.80
N ALA A 99 10.14 8.35 1.73
CA ALA A 99 9.71 9.31 2.73
C ALA A 99 8.19 9.49 2.76
N TYR A 100 7.55 9.64 1.60
CA TYR A 100 6.11 9.82 1.49
C TYR A 100 5.33 8.58 1.95
N VAL A 101 5.79 7.39 1.56
CA VAL A 101 5.24 6.13 2.06
C VAL A 101 5.38 6.05 3.58
N ALA A 102 6.56 6.32 4.14
CA ALA A 102 6.74 6.30 5.59
C ALA A 102 5.80 7.27 6.31
N VAL A 103 5.60 8.48 5.79
CA VAL A 103 4.67 9.47 6.33
C VAL A 103 3.23 8.92 6.33
N MET A 104 2.76 8.39 5.19
CA MET A 104 1.41 7.84 5.09
C MET A 104 1.20 6.58 5.92
N ARG A 105 2.24 5.74 6.08
CA ARG A 105 2.21 4.56 6.97
C ARG A 105 2.10 4.93 8.46
N ASN A 106 2.49 6.14 8.85
CA ASN A 106 2.32 6.68 10.21
C ASN A 106 1.11 7.62 10.35
N THR A 107 0.34 7.82 9.28
CA THR A 107 -0.84 8.69 9.29
C THR A 107 -2.08 7.91 9.71
N SER A 108 -2.99 8.57 10.43
CA SER A 108 -4.30 8.04 10.81
C SER A 108 -5.31 9.17 10.98
N THR A 109 -6.58 8.82 11.16
CA THR A 109 -7.65 9.76 11.53
C THR A 109 -7.33 10.57 12.79
N MET A 110 -6.57 9.99 13.74
CA MET A 110 -6.12 10.67 14.96
C MET A 110 -4.91 11.57 14.74
N ASN A 111 -4.09 11.31 13.71
CA ASN A 111 -2.92 12.11 13.36
C ASN A 111 -2.84 12.31 11.84
N ARG A 112 -3.56 13.33 11.37
CA ARG A 112 -3.74 13.65 9.94
C ARG A 112 -2.60 14.44 9.33
N ASN A 113 -1.65 14.94 10.14
CA ASN A 113 -0.61 15.87 9.69
C ASN A 113 0.17 15.36 8.48
N GLY A 114 0.44 14.05 8.40
CA GLY A 114 1.13 13.44 7.26
C GLY A 114 0.35 13.54 5.96
N PHE A 115 -0.95 13.22 5.98
CA PHE A 115 -1.85 13.33 4.84
C PHE A 115 -1.96 14.78 4.36
N GLU A 116 -2.24 15.72 5.28
CA GLU A 116 -2.40 17.14 4.92
C GLU A 116 -1.10 17.73 4.36
N SER A 117 0.05 17.39 4.96
CA SER A 117 1.35 17.84 4.47
C SER A 117 1.64 17.32 3.06
N LEU A 118 1.33 16.06 2.79
CA LEU A 118 1.57 15.45 1.48
C LEU A 118 0.61 15.99 0.42
N LEU A 119 -0.65 16.27 0.79
CA LEU A 119 -1.62 16.94 -0.07
C LEU A 119 -1.16 18.35 -0.44
N ASN A 120 -0.59 19.10 0.50
CA ASN A 120 0.01 20.40 0.21
C ASN A 120 1.21 20.28 -0.74
N VAL A 121 2.08 19.29 -0.56
CA VAL A 121 3.17 19.00 -1.51
C VAL A 121 2.62 18.76 -2.92
N TYR A 122 1.52 18.01 -3.06
CA TYR A 122 0.89 17.78 -4.37
C TYR A 122 0.39 19.09 -5.02
N ARG A 123 -0.28 19.93 -4.24
CA ARG A 123 -0.88 21.19 -4.72
C ARG A 123 0.17 22.23 -5.09
N GLU A 124 1.27 22.30 -4.34
CA GLU A 124 2.40 23.21 -4.57
C GLU A 124 3.33 22.76 -5.70
N ALA A 125 3.36 21.46 -6.02
CA ALA A 125 4.32 20.93 -6.99
C ALA A 125 4.01 21.38 -8.43
N ASP A 126 4.98 22.01 -9.08
CA ASP A 126 4.92 22.28 -10.53
C ASP A 126 5.32 21.05 -11.36
N ALA A 127 6.26 20.25 -10.84
CA ALA A 127 6.82 19.11 -11.54
C ALA A 127 5.85 17.92 -11.57
N VAL A 128 5.51 17.44 -12.76
CA VAL A 128 4.63 16.27 -12.96
C VAL A 128 5.18 15.03 -12.23
N GLN A 129 6.50 14.81 -12.26
CA GLN A 129 7.14 13.68 -11.57
C GLN A 129 6.97 13.73 -10.05
N GLU A 130 6.85 14.93 -9.47
CA GLU A 130 6.60 15.08 -8.03
C GLU A 130 5.15 14.74 -7.70
N LYS A 131 4.21 15.25 -8.51
CA LYS A 131 2.78 14.93 -8.36
C LYS A 131 2.52 13.43 -8.45
N THR A 132 3.07 12.75 -9.45
CA THR A 132 2.87 11.30 -9.61
C THR A 132 3.47 10.51 -8.44
N ARG A 133 4.61 10.95 -7.90
CA ARG A 133 5.23 10.34 -6.71
C ARG A 133 4.37 10.50 -5.47
N VAL A 134 3.76 11.67 -5.28
CA VAL A 134 2.81 11.91 -4.19
C VAL A 134 1.60 10.99 -4.34
N LEU A 135 0.94 11.02 -5.49
CA LEU A 135 -0.25 10.18 -5.76
C LEU A 135 0.04 8.70 -5.46
N GLY A 136 1.15 8.17 -5.97
CA GLY A 136 1.56 6.78 -5.75
C GLY A 136 2.01 6.42 -4.33
N SER A 137 1.95 7.38 -3.39
CA SER A 137 2.30 7.16 -1.97
C SER A 137 1.10 7.35 -1.04
N MET A 138 0.09 8.13 -1.43
CA MET A 138 -1.01 8.52 -0.53
C MET A 138 -1.83 7.33 -0.03
N ALA A 139 -2.19 6.40 -0.93
CA ALA A 139 -3.02 5.24 -0.58
C ALA A 139 -2.25 4.13 0.17
N SER A 140 -0.99 4.36 0.53
CA SER A 140 -0.19 3.40 1.31
C SER A 140 -0.56 3.38 2.80
N CYS A 141 -1.38 4.32 3.25
CA CYS A 141 -1.90 4.40 4.62
C CYS A 141 -2.62 3.10 5.04
N PRO A 142 -2.46 2.65 6.30
CA PRO A 142 -3.21 1.51 6.83
C PRO A 142 -4.60 1.90 7.37
N ASP A 143 -4.87 3.19 7.61
CA ASP A 143 -6.14 3.67 8.16
C ASP A 143 -7.21 3.71 7.04
N PRO A 144 -8.32 2.95 7.18
CA PRO A 144 -9.32 2.82 6.13
C PRO A 144 -10.05 4.13 5.83
N ASP A 145 -10.21 5.03 6.79
CA ASP A 145 -10.93 6.29 6.59
C ASP A 145 -10.05 7.27 5.80
N ILE A 146 -8.75 7.32 6.11
CA ILE A 146 -7.77 8.09 5.32
C ILE A 146 -7.68 7.53 3.89
N VAL A 147 -7.66 6.21 3.71
CA VAL A 147 -7.65 5.60 2.38
C VAL A 147 -8.89 5.99 1.57
N LEU A 148 -10.08 6.01 2.20
CA LEU A 148 -11.31 6.43 1.55
C LEU A 148 -11.24 7.90 1.09
N GLU A 149 -10.73 8.79 1.93
CA GLU A 149 -10.52 10.20 1.57
C GLU A 149 -9.54 10.37 0.41
N VAL A 150 -8.44 9.62 0.41
CA VAL A 150 -7.46 9.61 -0.69
C VAL A 150 -8.10 9.16 -2.00
N LEU A 151 -8.92 8.11 -1.98
CA LEU A 151 -9.61 7.61 -3.18
C LEU A 151 -10.63 8.63 -3.72
N ASN A 152 -11.36 9.31 -2.83
CA ASN A 152 -12.24 10.41 -3.22
C ASN A 152 -11.47 11.58 -3.83
N PHE A 153 -10.30 11.91 -3.28
CA PHE A 153 -9.40 12.91 -3.87
C PHE A 153 -8.94 12.50 -5.28
N PHE A 154 -8.61 11.22 -5.52
CA PHE A 154 -8.25 10.75 -6.86
C PHE A 154 -9.36 10.87 -7.90
N LEU A 155 -10.63 10.84 -7.46
CA LEU A 155 -11.79 11.00 -8.34
C LEU A 155 -12.17 12.47 -8.58
N SER A 156 -11.65 13.40 -7.76
CA SER A 156 -11.92 14.83 -7.85
C SER A 156 -11.27 15.48 -9.07
N ASP A 157 -11.71 16.69 -9.40
CA ASP A 157 -11.16 17.49 -10.51
C ASP A 157 -9.74 18.03 -10.22
N GLU A 158 -9.23 17.91 -8.98
CA GLU A 158 -7.85 18.29 -8.66
C GLU A 158 -6.83 17.32 -9.29
N VAL A 159 -7.20 16.06 -9.50
CA VAL A 159 -6.34 15.03 -10.08
C VAL A 159 -6.69 14.84 -11.55
N ARG A 160 -5.68 14.96 -12.42
CA ARG A 160 -5.87 14.71 -13.85
C ARG A 160 -6.27 13.25 -14.08
N ASP A 161 -7.22 13.04 -14.98
CA ASP A 161 -7.77 11.71 -15.28
C ASP A 161 -6.71 10.65 -15.60
N GLN A 162 -5.65 11.01 -16.32
CA GLN A 162 -4.56 10.09 -16.66
C GLN A 162 -3.65 9.75 -15.48
N ASP A 163 -3.59 10.60 -14.45
CA ASP A 163 -2.69 10.44 -13.31
C ASP A 163 -3.28 9.51 -12.24
N ILE A 164 -4.57 9.16 -12.33
CA ILE A 164 -5.26 8.24 -11.41
C ILE A 164 -4.55 6.89 -11.30
N VAL A 165 -3.94 6.43 -12.40
CA VAL A 165 -3.22 5.15 -12.46
C VAL A 165 -2.06 5.11 -11.47
N TYR A 166 -1.43 6.24 -11.19
CA TYR A 166 -0.35 6.32 -10.20
C TYR A 166 -0.91 6.20 -8.78
N GLY A 167 -2.06 6.81 -8.51
CA GLY A 167 -2.74 6.73 -7.22
C GLY A 167 -3.19 5.31 -6.89
N LEU A 168 -3.84 4.63 -7.84
CA LEU A 168 -4.35 3.27 -7.65
C LEU A 168 -3.22 2.25 -7.39
N LEU A 169 -2.07 2.41 -8.04
CA LEU A 169 -0.88 1.58 -7.80
C LEU A 169 -0.34 1.69 -6.37
N GLY A 170 -0.66 2.76 -5.64
CA GLY A 170 -0.19 3.01 -4.29
C GLY A 170 -1.03 2.38 -3.18
N ILE A 171 -2.13 1.69 -3.51
CA ILE A 171 -3.06 1.13 -2.52
C ILE A 171 -2.38 0.07 -1.66
N SER A 172 -2.44 0.26 -0.34
CA SER A 172 -1.88 -0.68 0.61
C SER A 172 -2.66 -2.00 0.67
N LEU A 173 -1.99 -3.05 1.13
CA LEU A 173 -2.65 -4.33 1.41
C LEU A 173 -3.77 -4.15 2.43
N GLU A 174 -3.58 -3.30 3.44
CA GLU A 174 -4.57 -2.98 4.46
C GLU A 174 -5.78 -2.20 3.88
N GLY A 175 -5.55 -1.32 2.89
CA GLY A 175 -6.59 -0.51 2.25
C GLY A 175 -7.42 -1.22 1.17
N ARG A 176 -7.06 -2.45 0.77
CA ARG A 176 -7.70 -3.15 -0.37
C ARG A 176 -9.22 -3.32 -0.25
N GLU A 177 -9.73 -3.63 0.94
CA GLU A 177 -11.18 -3.79 1.15
C GLU A 177 -11.91 -2.45 1.11
N THR A 178 -11.30 -1.38 1.64
CA THR A 178 -11.81 -0.01 1.49
C THR A 178 -11.87 0.38 0.02
N ALA A 179 -10.80 0.13 -0.73
CA ALA A 179 -10.73 0.45 -2.15
C ALA A 179 -11.78 -0.32 -2.98
N TRP A 180 -12.01 -1.60 -2.65
CA TRP A 180 -13.04 -2.39 -3.30
C TRP A 180 -14.45 -1.90 -3.01
N ARG A 181 -14.77 -1.61 -1.74
CA ARG A 181 -16.07 -1.01 -1.37
C ARG A 181 -16.28 0.33 -2.09
N TRP A 182 -15.28 1.19 -2.06
CA TRP A 182 -15.30 2.47 -2.76
C TRP A 182 -15.52 2.32 -4.28
N LEU A 183 -14.85 1.35 -4.91
CA LEU A 183 -15.03 1.05 -6.34
C LEU A 183 -16.47 0.63 -6.64
N LYS A 184 -17.08 -0.23 -5.80
CA LYS A 184 -18.47 -0.65 -5.98
C LYS A 184 -19.45 0.51 -5.85
N GLU A 185 -19.25 1.36 -4.85
CA GLU A 185 -20.10 2.52 -4.57
C GLU A 185 -20.01 3.60 -5.66
N ASN A 186 -18.84 3.75 -6.29
CA ASN A 186 -18.58 4.78 -7.30
C ASN A 186 -18.53 4.23 -8.73
N TRP A 187 -18.92 2.97 -8.95
CA TRP A 187 -18.74 2.29 -10.23
C TRP A 187 -19.36 3.05 -11.40
N ASP A 188 -20.59 3.55 -11.24
CA ASP A 188 -21.29 4.22 -12.34
C ASP A 188 -20.59 5.54 -12.74
N ILE A 189 -20.02 6.26 -11.77
CA ILE A 189 -19.23 7.48 -12.01
C ILE A 189 -17.93 7.12 -12.74
N ILE A 190 -17.22 6.09 -12.24
CA ILE A 190 -15.96 5.61 -12.81
C ILE A 190 -16.18 5.10 -14.24
N PHE A 191 -17.24 4.33 -14.47
CA PHE A 191 -17.59 3.79 -15.78
C PHE A 191 -18.04 4.90 -16.73
N HIS A 192 -18.80 5.89 -16.27
CA HIS A 192 -19.16 7.03 -17.11
C HIS A 192 -17.91 7.82 -17.56
N LYS A 193 -16.96 8.02 -16.64
CA LYS A 193 -15.75 8.81 -16.88
C LYS A 193 -14.69 8.08 -17.73
N TRP A 194 -14.52 6.77 -17.53
CA TRP A 194 -13.44 5.99 -18.15
C TRP A 194 -13.90 4.74 -18.91
N GLY A 195 -15.20 4.49 -19.04
CA GLY A 195 -15.81 3.23 -19.51
C GLY A 195 -15.32 2.71 -20.85
N SER A 196 -14.93 3.60 -21.77
CA SER A 196 -14.39 3.24 -23.09
C SER A 196 -12.86 3.29 -23.18
N GLY A 197 -12.17 3.63 -22.10
CA GLY A 197 -10.74 3.90 -22.08
C GLY A 197 -9.93 2.81 -21.38
N ILE A 198 -8.63 2.75 -21.71
CA ILE A 198 -7.67 1.84 -21.07
C ILE A 198 -7.54 2.11 -19.56
N LEU A 199 -7.86 3.33 -19.11
CA LEU A 199 -7.81 3.74 -17.71
C LEU A 199 -8.73 2.89 -16.82
N LEU A 200 -9.90 2.45 -17.32
CA LEU A 200 -10.81 1.60 -16.54
C LEU A 200 -10.16 0.26 -16.15
N THR A 201 -9.26 -0.25 -16.99
CA THR A 201 -8.56 -1.52 -16.70
C THR A 201 -7.66 -1.43 -15.46
N HIS A 202 -7.19 -0.24 -15.11
CA HIS A 202 -6.36 -0.03 -13.92
C HIS A 202 -7.14 -0.24 -12.62
N PHE A 203 -8.43 0.10 -12.57
CA PHE A 203 -9.25 -0.18 -11.40
C PHE A 203 -9.36 -1.68 -11.13
N ILE A 204 -9.50 -2.47 -12.19
CA ILE A 204 -9.56 -3.93 -12.07
C ILE A 204 -8.18 -4.49 -11.67
N ARG A 205 -7.11 -4.04 -12.32
CA ARG A 205 -5.76 -4.52 -12.01
C ARG A 205 -5.29 -4.14 -10.61
N ASP A 206 -5.54 -2.90 -10.19
CA ASP A 206 -4.89 -2.30 -9.02
C ASP A 206 -5.79 -2.33 -7.76
N ILE A 207 -7.10 -2.61 -7.90
CA ILE A 207 -8.00 -2.85 -6.75
C ILE A 207 -8.40 -4.32 -6.66
N VAL A 208 -8.95 -4.89 -7.74
CA VAL A 208 -9.54 -6.24 -7.72
C VAL A 208 -8.46 -7.31 -7.60
N ALA A 209 -7.37 -7.22 -8.36
CA ALA A 209 -6.33 -8.25 -8.34
C ALA A 209 -5.53 -8.32 -7.01
N LEU A 210 -5.78 -7.43 -6.04
CA LEU A 210 -5.15 -7.46 -4.72
C LEU A 210 -5.65 -8.61 -3.82
N PHE A 211 -6.78 -9.21 -4.16
CA PHE A 211 -7.39 -10.27 -3.36
C PHE A 211 -6.78 -11.66 -3.60
N CYS A 212 -7.04 -12.56 -2.66
CA CYS A 212 -6.45 -13.90 -2.64
C CYS A 212 -7.37 -14.97 -2.03
N SER A 213 -8.69 -14.86 -2.19
CA SER A 213 -9.66 -15.86 -1.71
C SER A 213 -10.70 -16.17 -2.78
N ASN A 214 -11.22 -17.40 -2.79
CA ASN A 214 -12.24 -17.81 -3.76
C ASN A 214 -13.53 -17.02 -3.57
N GLU A 215 -13.93 -16.78 -2.30
CA GLU A 215 -15.14 -16.02 -1.96
C GLU A 215 -15.09 -14.61 -2.54
N LYS A 216 -13.91 -13.98 -2.54
CA LYS A 216 -13.73 -12.65 -3.10
C LYS A 216 -13.73 -12.67 -4.64
N ALA A 217 -13.23 -13.74 -5.26
CA ALA A 217 -13.38 -13.92 -6.71
C ALA A 217 -14.86 -14.04 -7.09
N ASP A 218 -15.64 -14.81 -6.32
CA ASP A 218 -17.07 -15.00 -6.56
C ASP A 218 -17.85 -13.69 -6.33
N GLU A 219 -17.52 -12.93 -5.28
CA GLU A 219 -18.09 -11.58 -5.05
C GLU A 219 -17.84 -10.62 -6.22
N VAL A 220 -16.62 -10.64 -6.78
CA VAL A 220 -16.23 -9.82 -7.94
C VAL A 220 -16.99 -10.26 -9.19
N GLU A 221 -17.09 -11.58 -9.42
CA GLU A 221 -17.81 -12.14 -10.56
C GLU A 221 -19.31 -11.77 -10.49
N GLU A 222 -19.92 -11.87 -9.32
CA GLU A 222 -21.31 -11.43 -9.09
C GLU A 222 -21.49 -9.93 -9.32
N PHE A 223 -20.55 -9.10 -8.83
CA PHE A 223 -20.62 -7.66 -9.03
C PHE A 223 -20.62 -7.29 -10.52
N PHE A 224 -19.84 -7.97 -11.35
CA PHE A 224 -19.74 -7.65 -12.78
C PHE A 224 -20.71 -8.40 -13.69
N ALA A 225 -21.43 -9.41 -13.19
CA ALA A 225 -22.31 -10.27 -13.99
C ALA A 225 -23.42 -9.52 -14.75
N SER A 226 -23.94 -8.44 -14.18
CA SER A 226 -25.03 -7.63 -14.77
C SER A 226 -24.55 -6.31 -15.40
N ARG A 227 -23.23 -6.08 -15.48
CA ARG A 227 -22.64 -4.81 -15.91
C ARG A 227 -21.95 -4.94 -17.27
N ASP A 228 -21.86 -3.82 -17.99
CA ASP A 228 -21.03 -3.78 -19.19
C ASP A 228 -19.55 -3.90 -18.80
N THR A 229 -18.94 -4.98 -19.26
CA THR A 229 -17.53 -5.30 -19.03
C THR A 229 -16.73 -5.33 -20.32
N THR A 230 -17.29 -4.90 -21.46
CA THR A 230 -16.67 -5.06 -22.79
C THR A 230 -15.24 -4.51 -22.84
N SER A 231 -15.00 -3.34 -22.23
CA SER A 231 -13.69 -2.69 -22.17
C SER A 231 -12.71 -3.32 -21.16
N ILE A 232 -13.20 -4.12 -20.21
CA ILE A 232 -12.40 -4.74 -19.15
C ILE A 232 -12.42 -6.27 -19.17
N ALA A 233 -13.13 -6.92 -20.09
CA ALA A 233 -13.43 -8.35 -20.04
C ALA A 233 -12.18 -9.22 -19.87
N MET A 234 -11.13 -8.94 -20.65
CA MET A 234 -9.85 -9.66 -20.55
C MET A 234 -9.14 -9.38 -19.22
N THR A 235 -9.09 -8.13 -18.79
CA THR A 235 -8.47 -7.74 -17.52
C THR A 235 -9.19 -8.34 -16.32
N LEU A 236 -10.53 -8.35 -16.34
CA LEU A 236 -11.37 -8.95 -15.32
C LEU A 236 -11.16 -10.46 -15.25
N LYS A 237 -11.14 -11.14 -16.40
CA LYS A 237 -10.82 -12.57 -16.46
C LYS A 237 -9.45 -12.87 -15.84
N HIS A 238 -8.41 -12.13 -16.22
CA HIS A 238 -7.08 -12.31 -15.65
C HIS A 238 -7.03 -12.01 -14.15
N ALA A 239 -7.74 -10.98 -13.67
CA ALA A 239 -7.81 -10.66 -12.25
C ALA A 239 -8.47 -11.80 -11.45
N LEU A 240 -9.60 -12.34 -11.93
CA LEU A 240 -10.28 -13.48 -11.29
C LEU A 240 -9.38 -14.74 -11.26
N GLU A 241 -8.70 -15.05 -12.37
CA GLU A 241 -7.72 -16.14 -12.43
C GLU A 241 -6.58 -15.94 -11.42
N GLN A 242 -6.06 -14.70 -11.31
CA GLN A 242 -5.02 -14.37 -10.34
C GLN A 242 -5.51 -14.53 -8.89
N ILE A 243 -6.72 -14.07 -8.56
CA ILE A 243 -7.29 -14.22 -7.21
C ILE A 243 -7.41 -15.70 -6.84
N ARG A 244 -7.99 -16.52 -7.73
CA ARG A 244 -8.16 -17.97 -7.53
C ARG A 244 -6.80 -18.69 -7.45
N ASN A 245 -5.81 -18.28 -8.25
CA ASN A 245 -4.44 -18.80 -8.16
C ASN A 245 -3.79 -18.49 -6.81
N LYS A 246 -3.91 -17.24 -6.33
CA LYS A 246 -3.41 -16.84 -5.01
C LYS A 246 -4.11 -17.60 -3.89
N ALA A 247 -5.42 -17.81 -3.98
CA ALA A 247 -6.19 -18.60 -3.02
C ALA A 247 -5.66 -20.04 -2.90
N ARG A 248 -5.48 -20.73 -4.05
CA ARG A 248 -4.89 -22.07 -4.09
C ARG A 248 -3.48 -22.10 -3.51
N TRP A 249 -2.66 -21.12 -3.83
CA TRP A 249 -1.30 -21.03 -3.29
C TRP A 249 -1.29 -20.87 -1.77
N VAL A 250 -2.16 -20.02 -1.22
CA VAL A 250 -2.33 -19.84 0.23
C VAL A 250 -2.80 -21.14 0.91
N GLU A 251 -3.74 -21.86 0.31
CA GLU A 251 -4.20 -23.16 0.82
C GLU A 251 -3.08 -24.20 0.82
N ASN A 252 -2.28 -24.28 -0.24
CA ASN A 252 -1.15 -25.20 -0.34
C ASN A 252 -0.10 -24.91 0.74
N ILE A 253 0.27 -23.64 0.93
CA ILE A 253 1.24 -23.25 1.97
C ILE A 253 0.74 -23.58 3.37
N LYS A 254 -0.54 -23.38 3.66
CA LYS A 254 -1.12 -23.74 4.96
C LYS A 254 -1.05 -25.22 5.26
N ARG A 255 -0.98 -26.08 4.24
CA ARG A 255 -0.86 -27.54 4.37
C ARG A 255 0.58 -28.01 4.51
N GLU A 256 1.56 -27.20 4.11
CA GLU A 256 2.98 -27.52 4.26
C GLU A 256 3.50 -27.12 5.64
N GLU A 257 3.62 -28.10 6.55
CA GLU A 257 4.24 -27.92 7.88
C GLU A 257 5.70 -27.43 7.79
N SER A 258 6.38 -27.68 6.66
CA SER A 258 7.80 -27.33 6.48
C SER A 258 8.06 -25.82 6.40
N ILE A 259 7.10 -25.03 5.88
CA ILE A 259 7.30 -23.59 5.68
C ILE A 259 7.31 -22.87 7.02
N GLU A 260 6.46 -23.26 7.98
CA GLU A 260 6.49 -22.68 9.32
C GLU A 260 7.84 -22.96 10.01
N GLY A 261 8.38 -24.18 9.82
CA GLY A 261 9.71 -24.56 10.27
C GLY A 261 10.82 -23.75 9.61
N LEU A 262 10.76 -23.54 8.29
CA LEU A 262 11.72 -22.73 7.54
C LEU A 262 11.68 -21.25 7.92
N ILE A 263 10.48 -20.68 8.10
CA ILE A 263 10.30 -19.30 8.56
C ILE A 263 10.87 -19.13 9.97
N LYS A 264 10.62 -20.07 10.89
CA LYS A 264 11.20 -20.06 12.24
C LYS A 264 12.72 -20.22 12.20
N ALA A 265 13.25 -21.14 11.40
CA ALA A 265 14.69 -21.36 11.27
C ALA A 265 15.42 -20.12 10.69
N LEU A 266 14.82 -19.44 9.71
CA LEU A 266 15.35 -18.20 9.14
C LEU A 266 15.17 -17.00 10.08
N ALA A 267 14.16 -17.00 10.94
CA ALA A 267 13.97 -15.99 11.99
C ALA A 267 14.89 -16.18 13.21
N CYS A 268 15.44 -17.39 13.42
CA CYS A 268 16.27 -17.71 14.59
C CYS A 268 17.77 -17.85 14.28
N ARG A 269 18.21 -17.76 13.03
CA ARG A 269 19.65 -17.64 12.73
C ARG A 269 20.11 -16.21 13.05
N GLU A 270 20.92 -16.10 14.10
CA GLU A 270 21.68 -14.92 14.54
C GLU A 270 23.04 -14.85 13.86
#